data_AF-W9Y0Z2-F1
#
_entry.id   AF-W9Y0Z2-F1
#
_cell.length_a   1.000
_cell.length_b   1.000
_cell.length_c   1.000
_cell.angle_alpha   90.00
_cell.angle_beta   90.00
_cell.angle_gamma   90.00
#
_symmetry.space_group_name_H-M   'P 1'
#
loop_
_entity.id
_entity.type
_entity.pdbx_description
1 polymer ?
#
loop_
_entity_poly.entity_id
_entity_poly.type
_entity_poly.pdbx_seq_one_letter_code
_entity_poly.pdbx_strand_id
1 'polypeptide(L)'
;MDKIRDAGFPMSMLAEKVICPRNTLAAKTAVGNDPAPVFIVQANFITGGLLLAFVGQHNVMDMTGQGQIIRLLSKACHNEPFTDDKLVVGNQDRRDTIPLLDEPFDPSVELARQLAKPPASIPNAESTSSEAGAKVPMNPHTAPTKCSWACFVFSSTALAALKSLAVSTMTGNTGYMSTDDALSAFIWQSIMRARLHRLDPKEEVTFARAVDPQPFLGIPKTYLGVVQNMTYHTYVL
;
A
#
# COMPACT_ATOMS: atom_id res chain seq x y z
N MET A 1 -20.57 -11.33 14.76
CA MET A 1 -20.08 -12.08 13.59
C MET A 1 -21.14 -12.20 12.53
N ASP A 2 -22.34 -12.69 12.87
CA ASP A 2 -23.42 -12.93 11.89
C ASP A 2 -23.73 -11.69 11.04
N LYS A 3 -23.93 -10.53 11.66
CA LYS A 3 -24.15 -9.26 10.94
C LYS A 3 -23.05 -8.91 9.93
N ILE A 4 -21.77 -9.17 10.25
CA ILE A 4 -20.65 -8.88 9.36
C ILE A 4 -20.61 -9.90 8.22
N ARG A 5 -20.90 -11.17 8.51
CA ARG A 5 -20.98 -12.25 7.52
C ARG A 5 -22.12 -12.01 6.54
N ASP A 6 -23.30 -11.68 7.02
CA ASP A 6 -24.50 -11.42 6.21
C ASP A 6 -24.30 -10.22 5.27
N ALA A 7 -23.54 -9.22 5.71
CA ALA A 7 -23.18 -8.06 4.91
C ALA A 7 -22.00 -8.31 3.95
N GLY A 8 -21.38 -9.49 3.96
CA GLY A 8 -20.24 -9.83 3.10
C GLY A 8 -18.93 -9.16 3.50
N PHE A 9 -18.70 -8.93 4.80
CA PHE A 9 -17.47 -8.34 5.35
C PHE A 9 -17.09 -6.95 4.77
N PRO A 10 -18.00 -5.96 4.76
CA PRO A 10 -17.74 -4.68 4.11
C PRO A 10 -16.73 -3.83 4.91
N MET A 11 -15.91 -3.06 4.20
CA MET A 11 -14.93 -2.14 4.81
C MET A 11 -15.58 -1.15 5.80
N SER A 12 -16.84 -0.77 5.59
CA SER A 12 -17.59 0.13 6.48
C SER A 12 -17.82 -0.45 7.88
N MET A 13 -17.79 -1.78 8.03
CA MET A 13 -17.88 -2.46 9.33
C MET A 13 -16.51 -2.71 9.98
N LEU A 14 -15.42 -2.32 9.30
CA LEU A 14 -14.02 -2.51 9.73
C LEU A 14 -13.32 -1.17 9.98
N ALA A 15 -14.00 -0.26 10.68
CA ALA A 15 -13.48 1.08 10.94
C ALA A 15 -12.21 1.03 11.81
N GLU A 16 -11.07 1.49 11.30
CA GLU A 16 -9.77 1.45 11.98
C GLU A 16 -9.81 2.08 13.38
N LYS A 17 -10.57 3.17 13.56
CA LYS A 17 -10.71 3.87 14.84
C LYS A 17 -11.35 3.02 15.94
N VAL A 18 -12.01 1.93 15.57
CA VAL A 18 -12.70 1.01 16.48
C VAL A 18 -11.89 -0.27 16.64
N ILE A 19 -11.41 -0.85 15.55
CA ILE A 19 -10.83 -2.20 15.56
C ILE A 19 -9.30 -2.24 15.51
N CYS A 20 -8.63 -1.13 15.26
CA CYS A 20 -7.17 -1.05 15.18
C CYS A 20 -6.59 -0.26 16.36
N PRO A 21 -5.40 -0.66 16.86
CA PRO A 21 -4.73 0.03 17.98
C PRO A 21 -4.11 1.37 17.58
N ARG A 22 -3.98 1.63 16.27
CA ARG A 22 -3.47 2.89 15.72
C ARG A 22 -4.01 3.12 14.31
N ASN A 23 -4.30 4.37 13.99
CA ASN A 23 -4.78 4.77 12.66
C ASN A 23 -3.66 4.73 11.61
N THR A 24 -4.02 4.40 10.37
CA THR A 24 -3.10 4.27 9.23
C THR A 24 -2.28 5.54 8.97
N LEU A 25 -2.89 6.71 9.16
CA LEU A 25 -2.25 8.02 8.92
C LEU A 25 -1.86 8.74 10.22
N ALA A 26 -1.64 8.01 11.32
CA ALA A 26 -1.32 8.59 12.62
C ALA A 26 -0.08 9.51 12.61
N ALA A 27 0.88 9.28 11.71
CA ALA A 27 2.05 10.16 11.56
C ALA A 27 1.68 11.61 11.20
N LYS A 28 0.54 11.84 10.54
CA LYS A 28 0.07 13.20 10.21
C LYS A 28 -0.44 13.98 11.42
N THR A 29 -0.73 13.28 12.52
CA THR A 29 -1.29 13.84 13.75
C THR A 29 -0.41 13.59 14.96
N ALA A 30 0.79 13.02 14.75
CA ALA A 30 1.75 12.77 15.81
C ALA A 30 2.28 14.10 16.35
N VAL A 31 2.45 14.20 17.67
CA VAL A 31 2.94 15.41 18.35
C VAL A 31 4.12 15.03 19.24
N GLY A 32 5.20 15.82 19.16
CA GLY A 32 6.39 15.62 19.99
C GLY A 32 7.02 14.24 19.78
N ASN A 33 7.29 13.55 20.88
CA ASN A 33 7.91 12.22 20.90
C ASN A 33 6.88 11.08 20.88
N ASP A 34 5.77 11.22 20.17
CA ASP A 34 4.81 10.12 19.99
C ASP A 34 5.54 8.89 19.41
N PRO A 35 5.63 7.77 20.15
CA PRO A 35 6.39 6.62 19.69
C PRO A 35 5.83 6.08 18.38
N ALA A 36 6.67 5.44 17.57
CA ALA A 36 6.27 4.70 16.38
C ALA A 36 6.55 3.21 16.57
N PRO A 37 5.67 2.45 17.26
CA PRO A 37 5.87 1.03 17.52
C PRO A 37 5.96 0.24 16.21
N VAL A 38 6.90 -0.70 16.15
CA VAL A 38 7.16 -1.54 14.97
C VAL A 38 5.95 -2.40 14.60
N PHE A 39 5.31 -3.01 15.59
CA PHE A 39 4.22 -3.96 15.40
C PHE A 39 3.29 -3.95 16.61
N ILE A 40 1.99 -3.77 16.39
CA ILE A 40 0.96 -3.73 17.44
C ILE A 40 -0.20 -4.65 17.03
N VAL A 41 -0.77 -5.36 18.00
CA VAL A 41 -1.89 -6.29 17.78
C VAL A 41 -3.06 -5.92 18.67
N GLN A 42 -4.28 -5.94 18.13
CA GLN A 42 -5.51 -5.76 18.89
C GLN A 42 -6.48 -6.91 18.65
N ALA A 43 -6.89 -7.57 19.73
CA ALA A 43 -7.91 -8.60 19.74
C ALA A 43 -9.26 -7.96 20.11
N ASN A 44 -10.21 -7.96 19.17
CA ASN A 44 -11.53 -7.36 19.34
C ASN A 44 -12.59 -8.44 19.46
N PHE A 45 -13.04 -8.70 20.69
CA PHE A 45 -14.15 -9.63 20.94
C PHE A 45 -15.46 -8.98 20.49
N ILE A 46 -16.21 -9.68 19.64
CA ILE A 46 -17.53 -9.26 19.18
C ILE A 46 -18.51 -10.41 19.38
N THR A 47 -19.81 -10.13 19.36
CA THR A 47 -20.83 -11.19 19.52
C THR A 47 -20.60 -12.31 18.51
N GLY A 48 -20.32 -13.52 19.00
CA GLY A 48 -20.09 -14.71 18.18
C GLY A 48 -18.71 -14.79 17.50
N GLY A 49 -17.71 -13.98 17.88
CA GLY A 49 -16.34 -14.19 17.38
C GLY A 49 -15.32 -13.12 17.76
N LEU A 50 -14.21 -13.10 17.01
CA LEU A 50 -13.02 -12.30 17.28
C LEU A 50 -12.51 -11.68 15.97
N LEU A 51 -12.16 -10.39 16.02
CA LEU A 51 -11.39 -9.73 14.96
C LEU A 51 -9.99 -9.41 15.48
N LEU A 52 -8.97 -9.91 14.78
CA LEU A 52 -7.57 -9.65 15.10
C LEU A 52 -7.00 -8.62 14.12
N ALA A 53 -6.61 -7.46 14.62
CA ALA A 53 -5.99 -6.40 13.84
C ALA A 53 -4.49 -6.36 14.09
N PHE A 54 -3.71 -6.34 13.01
CA PHE A 54 -2.26 -6.22 13.04
C PHE A 54 -1.85 -4.89 12.40
N VAL A 55 -1.12 -4.06 13.13
CA VAL A 55 -0.61 -2.78 12.65
C VAL A 55 0.91 -2.83 12.63
N GLY A 56 1.49 -2.81 11.42
CA GLY A 56 2.93 -2.72 11.19
C GLY A 56 3.35 -1.31 10.81
N GLN A 57 4.51 -0.88 11.28
CA GLN A 57 5.10 0.40 10.87
C GLN A 57 5.77 0.23 9.48
N HIS A 58 5.33 1.01 8.50
CA HIS A 58 5.65 0.74 7.09
C HIS A 58 7.12 1.03 6.72
N ASN A 59 7.84 1.85 7.48
CA ASN A 59 9.28 2.09 7.25
C ASN A 59 10.15 0.90 7.68
N VAL A 60 9.60 -0.03 8.48
CA VAL A 60 10.35 -1.19 8.97
C VAL A 60 9.87 -2.52 8.38
N MET A 61 8.70 -2.56 7.76
CA MET A 61 8.18 -3.75 7.06
C MET A 61 7.20 -3.37 5.94
N ASP A 62 7.21 -4.11 4.84
CA ASP A 62 6.11 -4.13 3.88
C ASP A 62 5.08 -5.21 4.25
N MET A 63 4.04 -5.39 3.44
CA MET A 63 3.01 -6.41 3.70
C MET A 63 3.55 -7.85 3.61
N THR A 64 4.58 -8.12 2.80
CA THR A 64 5.24 -9.43 2.73
C THR A 64 5.97 -9.71 4.06
N GLY A 65 6.77 -8.75 4.53
CA GLY A 65 7.46 -8.81 5.81
C GLY A 65 6.50 -8.92 6.99
N GLN A 66 5.44 -8.11 7.01
CA GLN A 66 4.38 -8.18 8.03
C GLN A 66 3.69 -9.55 8.02
N GLY A 67 3.44 -10.13 6.85
CA GLY A 67 2.91 -11.49 6.71
C GLY A 67 3.82 -12.55 7.34
N GLN A 68 5.14 -12.41 7.23
CA GLN A 68 6.09 -13.31 7.90
C GLN A 68 6.08 -13.13 9.42
N ILE A 69 6.00 -11.89 9.91
CA ILE A 69 5.88 -11.59 11.34
C ILE A 69 4.60 -12.22 11.91
N ILE A 70 3.47 -12.11 11.21
CA ILE A 70 2.19 -12.75 11.62
C ILE A 70 2.35 -14.28 11.69
N ARG A 71 3.05 -14.91 10.72
CA ARG A 71 3.33 -16.36 10.75
C ARG A 71 4.21 -16.76 11.94
N LEU A 72 5.24 -15.97 12.25
CA LEU A 72 6.11 -16.21 13.41
C LEU A 72 5.36 -16.03 14.73
N LEU A 73 4.49 -15.01 14.83
CA LEU A 73 3.62 -14.83 15.98
C LEU A 73 2.68 -16.02 16.15
N SER A 74 2.07 -16.50 15.06
CA SER A 74 1.23 -17.71 15.11
C SER A 74 2.01 -18.90 15.66
N LYS A 75 3.25 -19.13 15.20
CA LYS A 75 4.10 -20.20 15.72
C LYS A 75 4.38 -20.05 17.21
N ALA A 76 4.75 -18.84 17.66
CA ALA A 76 4.98 -18.56 19.07
C ALA A 76 3.74 -18.85 19.92
N CYS A 77 2.54 -18.47 19.45
CA CYS A 77 1.29 -18.77 20.14
C CYS A 77 0.98 -20.28 20.24
N HIS A 78 1.52 -21.10 19.33
CA HIS A 78 1.39 -22.56 19.35
C HIS A 78 2.58 -23.28 20.02
N ASN A 79 3.51 -22.55 20.63
CA ASN A 79 4.77 -23.08 21.16
C ASN A 79 5.58 -23.87 20.12
N GLU A 80 5.47 -23.51 18.84
CA GLU A 80 6.27 -24.10 17.78
C GLU A 80 7.63 -23.41 17.68
N PRO A 81 8.73 -24.18 17.54
CA PRO A 81 10.05 -23.60 17.37
C PRO A 81 10.17 -22.83 16.04
N PHE A 82 11.01 -21.80 16.07
CA PHE A 82 11.49 -21.14 14.87
C PHE A 82 12.66 -21.93 14.29
N THR A 83 12.73 -22.02 12.97
CA THR A 83 13.86 -22.68 12.30
C THR A 83 15.08 -21.76 12.33
N ASP A 84 16.29 -22.33 12.32
CA ASP A 84 17.54 -21.55 12.34
C ASP A 84 17.57 -20.51 11.21
N ASP A 85 17.20 -20.90 9.99
CA ASP A 85 17.11 -19.98 8.84
C ASP A 85 16.20 -18.77 9.10
N LYS A 86 15.10 -18.96 9.84
CA LYS A 86 14.16 -17.87 10.17
C LYS A 86 14.72 -16.96 11.25
N LEU A 87 15.48 -17.50 12.19
CA LEU A 87 16.18 -16.71 13.19
C LEU A 87 17.28 -15.88 12.52
N VAL A 88 18.09 -16.49 11.65
CA VAL A 88 19.14 -15.79 10.89
C VAL A 88 18.54 -14.66 10.05
N VAL A 89 17.53 -14.95 9.22
CA VAL A 89 16.90 -13.94 8.37
C VAL A 89 16.15 -12.88 9.19
N GLY A 90 15.51 -13.27 10.30
CA GLY A 90 14.78 -12.36 11.17
C GLY A 90 15.67 -11.36 11.91
N ASN A 91 16.96 -11.69 12.07
CA ASN A 91 17.97 -10.90 12.76
C ASN A 91 19.05 -10.32 11.83
N GLN A 92 18.90 -10.47 10.51
CA GLN A 92 19.87 -9.99 9.52
C GLN A 92 20.04 -8.46 9.57
N ASP A 93 21.27 -7.98 9.35
CA ASP A 93 21.55 -6.55 9.16
C ASP A 93 20.86 -6.05 7.88
N ARG A 94 20.09 -4.98 8.03
CA ARG A 94 19.26 -4.43 6.96
C ARG A 94 20.00 -3.44 6.07
N ARG A 95 21.13 -2.89 6.53
CA ARG A 95 21.85 -1.79 5.86
C ARG A 95 22.36 -2.20 4.48
N ASP A 96 22.83 -3.43 4.37
CA ASP A 96 23.45 -3.97 3.16
C ASP A 96 22.58 -5.05 2.50
N THR A 97 21.30 -5.14 2.85
CA THR A 97 20.37 -6.14 2.27
C THR A 97 20.13 -5.90 0.79
N ILE A 98 20.15 -4.64 0.35
CA ILE A 98 20.05 -4.27 -1.06
C ILE A 98 21.42 -3.69 -1.45
N PRO A 99 22.15 -4.31 -2.40
CA PRO A 99 23.41 -3.76 -2.89
C PRO A 99 23.20 -2.36 -3.46
N LEU A 100 24.14 -1.45 -3.16
CA LEU A 100 24.15 -0.12 -3.75
C LEU A 100 24.51 -0.20 -5.24
N LEU A 101 24.04 0.77 -6.02
CA LEU A 101 24.44 0.91 -7.41
C LEU A 101 25.85 1.53 -7.47
N ASP A 102 26.72 0.96 -8.30
CA ASP A 102 28.09 1.47 -8.49
C ASP A 102 28.14 2.65 -9.47
N GLU A 103 27.11 2.79 -10.31
CA GLU A 103 27.04 3.82 -11.35
C GLU A 103 26.51 5.16 -10.82
N PRO A 104 26.86 6.29 -11.46
CA PRO A 104 26.30 7.60 -11.12
C PRO A 104 24.77 7.55 -11.12
N PHE A 105 24.18 8.03 -10.04
CA PHE A 105 22.74 8.02 -9.79
C PHE A 105 22.27 9.44 -9.50
N ASP A 106 21.23 9.91 -10.20
CA ASP A 106 20.54 11.15 -9.90
C ASP A 106 19.18 10.84 -9.24
N PRO A 107 19.07 10.93 -7.90
CA PRO A 107 17.80 10.67 -7.22
C PRO A 107 16.66 11.55 -7.72
N SER A 108 16.95 12.75 -8.24
CA SER A 108 15.93 13.70 -8.69
C SER A 108 15.25 13.28 -9.99
N VAL A 109 15.93 12.48 -10.81
CA VAL A 109 15.41 11.96 -12.08
C VAL A 109 14.88 10.54 -11.88
N GLU A 110 15.69 9.65 -11.32
CA GLU A 110 15.39 8.22 -11.18
C GLU A 110 14.29 7.96 -10.14
N LEU A 111 14.21 8.75 -9.07
CA LEU A 111 13.19 8.63 -8.02
C LEU A 111 12.11 9.71 -8.12
N ALA A 112 12.04 10.46 -9.22
CA ALA A 112 11.09 11.58 -9.39
C ALA A 112 9.63 11.21 -9.07
N ARG A 113 9.23 9.97 -9.38
CA ARG A 113 7.87 9.44 -9.11
C ARG A 113 7.64 8.97 -7.68
N GLN A 114 8.71 8.72 -6.93
CA GLN A 114 8.70 8.17 -5.58
C GLN A 114 8.94 9.23 -4.51
N LEU A 115 9.61 10.33 -4.86
CA LEU A 115 9.85 11.45 -3.96
C LEU A 115 8.55 12.26 -3.75
N ALA A 116 8.24 12.50 -2.48
CA ALA A 116 7.21 13.46 -2.13
C ALA A 116 7.65 14.85 -2.60
N LYS A 117 6.86 15.48 -3.48
CA LYS A 117 7.09 16.88 -3.83
C LYS A 117 6.88 17.72 -2.56
N PRO A 118 7.81 18.63 -2.21
CA PRO A 118 7.57 19.59 -1.15
C PRO A 118 6.25 20.33 -1.45
N PRO A 119 5.49 20.74 -0.42
CA PRO A 119 4.44 21.71 -0.63
C PRO A 119 5.06 22.91 -1.36
N ALA A 120 4.46 23.35 -2.45
CA ALA A 120 4.97 24.50 -3.19
C ALA A 120 5.18 25.66 -2.20
N SER A 121 6.43 26.10 -2.01
CA SER A 121 6.75 27.27 -1.22
C SER A 121 6.04 28.46 -1.86
N ILE A 122 5.07 29.04 -1.15
CA ILE A 122 4.50 30.33 -1.53
C ILE A 122 5.67 31.33 -1.56
N PRO A 123 5.92 32.04 -2.68
CA PRO A 123 6.97 33.04 -2.72
C PRO A 123 6.66 34.15 -1.71
N ASN A 124 7.58 34.37 -0.76
CA ASN A 124 7.72 35.52 0.13
C ASN A 124 6.46 36.38 0.38
N ALA A 125 5.81 36.17 1.52
CA ALA A 125 5.28 37.29 2.29
C ALA A 125 6.26 37.52 3.44
N GLU A 126 6.83 38.72 3.47
CA GLU A 126 7.82 39.15 4.45
C GLU A 126 7.35 38.95 5.89
N SER A 127 8.32 38.57 6.72
CA SER A 127 8.31 38.47 8.17
C SER A 127 7.36 39.44 8.88
N THR A 128 6.36 38.91 9.59
CA THR A 128 6.04 39.36 10.95
C THR A 128 5.46 38.19 11.76
N SER A 129 6.04 38.00 12.93
CA SER A 129 5.66 37.04 13.97
C SER A 129 4.20 37.16 14.39
N SER A 130 3.44 36.06 14.32
CA SER A 130 2.41 35.74 15.33
C SER A 130 1.92 34.30 15.17
N GLU A 131 1.70 33.65 16.32
CA GLU A 131 1.17 32.31 16.49
C GLU A 131 -0.25 32.18 15.93
N ALA A 132 -0.46 31.27 14.98
CA ALA A 132 -1.69 30.50 14.76
C ALA A 132 -1.48 29.58 13.56
N GLY A 133 -1.92 28.32 13.67
CA GLY A 133 -1.72 27.28 12.66
C GLY A 133 -2.08 27.73 11.24
N ALA A 134 -1.07 27.79 10.38
CA ALA A 134 -1.21 28.16 8.98
C ALA A 134 -1.99 27.08 8.22
N LYS A 135 -3.31 27.29 8.11
CA LYS A 135 -4.14 26.62 7.11
C LYS A 135 -3.64 27.08 5.74
N VAL A 136 -3.11 26.15 4.95
CA VAL A 136 -2.85 26.33 3.52
C VAL A 136 -4.10 26.94 2.87
N PRO A 137 -4.00 27.99 2.04
CA PRO A 137 -5.16 28.57 1.39
C PRO A 137 -5.75 27.54 0.42
N MET A 138 -6.82 26.88 0.84
CA MET A 138 -7.62 26.05 -0.05
C MET A 138 -8.38 26.98 -0.98
N ASN A 139 -8.22 26.80 -2.30
CA ASN A 139 -9.05 27.49 -3.27
C ASN A 139 -10.54 27.28 -2.87
N PRO A 140 -11.30 28.35 -2.57
CA PRO A 140 -12.66 28.23 -2.04
C PRO A 140 -13.65 27.53 -2.98
N HIS A 141 -13.26 27.24 -4.23
CA HIS A 141 -14.10 26.61 -5.25
C HIS A 141 -14.02 25.08 -5.35
N THR A 142 -13.18 24.39 -4.57
CA THR A 142 -13.17 22.92 -4.58
C THR A 142 -13.13 22.38 -3.15
N ALA A 143 -14.31 22.29 -2.53
CA ALA A 143 -14.48 21.37 -1.42
C ALA A 143 -13.91 19.99 -1.83
N PRO A 144 -13.19 19.28 -0.96
CA PRO A 144 -12.60 18.00 -1.32
C PRO A 144 -13.73 17.09 -1.78
N THR A 145 -13.59 16.51 -2.98
CA THR A 145 -14.58 15.57 -3.50
C THR A 145 -14.86 14.51 -2.44
N LYS A 146 -16.13 14.27 -2.12
CA LYS A 146 -16.51 13.22 -1.18
C LYS A 146 -16.04 11.88 -1.73
N CYS A 147 -15.11 11.25 -1.02
CA CYS A 147 -14.59 9.92 -1.34
C CYS A 147 -15.09 8.91 -0.30
N SER A 148 -15.22 7.65 -0.70
CA SER A 148 -15.56 6.54 0.18
C SER A 148 -14.74 5.31 -0.18
N TRP A 149 -14.61 4.39 0.79
CA TRP A 149 -13.99 3.09 0.58
C TRP A 149 -15.08 2.03 0.38
N ALA A 150 -14.89 1.15 -0.60
CA ALA A 150 -15.77 0.02 -0.88
C ALA A 150 -14.94 -1.21 -1.27
N CYS A 151 -15.47 -2.40 -0.98
CA CYS A 151 -14.88 -3.67 -1.41
C CYS A 151 -15.65 -4.21 -2.62
N PHE A 152 -14.90 -4.64 -3.64
CA PHE A 152 -15.44 -5.37 -4.78
C PHE A 152 -14.90 -6.80 -4.73
N VAL A 153 -15.80 -7.78 -4.67
CA VAL A 153 -15.42 -9.20 -4.59
C VAL A 153 -15.50 -9.81 -5.98
N PHE A 154 -14.40 -10.42 -6.42
CA PHE A 154 -14.32 -11.15 -7.69
C PHE A 154 -14.25 -12.65 -7.38
N SER A 155 -15.18 -13.44 -7.92
CA SER A 155 -15.16 -14.89 -7.76
C SER A 155 -14.01 -15.51 -8.56
N SER A 156 -13.59 -16.73 -8.19
CA SER A 156 -12.57 -17.47 -8.94
C SER A 156 -12.96 -17.65 -10.41
N THR A 157 -14.23 -17.93 -10.70
CA THR A 157 -14.75 -18.04 -12.07
C THR A 157 -14.67 -16.72 -12.83
N ALA A 158 -15.01 -15.60 -12.19
CA ALA A 158 -14.91 -14.27 -12.82
C ALA A 158 -13.46 -13.90 -13.12
N LEU A 159 -12.54 -14.19 -12.19
CA LEU A 159 -11.10 -13.97 -12.38
C LEU A 159 -10.52 -14.84 -13.50
N ALA A 160 -10.94 -16.10 -13.59
CA ALA A 160 -10.54 -17.00 -14.68
C ALA A 160 -11.04 -16.49 -16.03
N ALA A 161 -12.32 -16.11 -16.12
CA ALA A 161 -12.91 -15.56 -17.34
C ALA A 161 -12.22 -14.26 -17.78
N LEU A 162 -11.92 -13.36 -16.82
CA LEU A 162 -11.21 -12.12 -17.09
C LEU A 162 -9.80 -12.38 -17.64
N LYS A 163 -9.06 -13.30 -17.02
CA LYS A 163 -7.73 -13.69 -17.50
C LYS A 163 -7.79 -14.29 -18.91
N SER A 164 -8.74 -15.20 -19.17
CA SER A 164 -8.92 -15.80 -20.50
C SER A 164 -9.22 -14.76 -21.57
N LEU A 165 -10.10 -13.80 -21.26
CA LEU A 165 -10.39 -12.69 -22.17
C LEU A 165 -9.15 -11.85 -22.45
N ALA A 166 -8.44 -11.43 -21.39
CA ALA A 166 -7.24 -10.62 -21.53
C ALA A 166 -6.20 -11.32 -22.42
N VAL A 167 -5.90 -12.60 -22.16
CA VAL A 167 -4.98 -13.44 -22.96
C VAL A 167 -5.42 -13.51 -24.43
N SER A 168 -6.72 -13.69 -24.70
CA SER A 168 -7.22 -13.76 -26.09
C SER A 168 -7.05 -12.47 -26.89
N THR A 169 -6.90 -11.33 -26.19
CA THR A 169 -6.76 -10.00 -26.80
C THR A 169 -5.33 -9.47 -26.79
N MET A 170 -4.36 -10.26 -26.30
CA MET A 170 -2.96 -9.83 -26.27
C MET A 170 -2.40 -9.77 -27.69
N THR A 171 -1.89 -8.59 -28.08
CA THR A 171 -1.17 -8.39 -29.34
C THR A 171 0.35 -8.47 -29.09
N GLY A 172 1.06 -9.24 -29.90
CA GLY A 172 2.52 -9.37 -29.83
C GLY A 172 3.01 -10.52 -28.93
N ASN A 173 4.33 -10.73 -28.91
CA ASN A 173 4.97 -11.88 -28.25
C ASN A 173 5.17 -11.65 -26.75
N THR A 174 4.11 -11.28 -26.02
CA THR A 174 4.15 -11.06 -24.58
C THR A 174 3.94 -12.41 -23.88
N GLY A 175 5.03 -13.00 -23.39
CA GLY A 175 5.11 -14.44 -23.07
C GLY A 175 4.18 -15.01 -21.99
N TYR A 176 3.62 -14.21 -21.07
CA TYR A 176 2.69 -14.70 -20.04
C TYR A 176 1.96 -13.51 -19.37
N MET A 177 0.70 -13.72 -18.96
CA MET A 177 -0.08 -12.80 -18.14
C MET A 177 -0.62 -13.52 -16.91
N SER A 178 -0.48 -12.93 -15.73
CA SER A 178 -1.05 -13.45 -14.49
C SER A 178 -2.51 -13.00 -14.29
N THR A 179 -3.21 -13.65 -13.36
CA THR A 179 -4.57 -13.21 -12.96
C THR A 179 -4.54 -11.81 -12.34
N ASP A 180 -3.47 -11.48 -11.61
CA ASP A 180 -3.29 -10.17 -10.98
C ASP A 180 -3.06 -9.06 -12.03
N ASP A 181 -2.35 -9.36 -13.12
CA ASP A 181 -2.18 -8.45 -14.25
C ASP A 181 -3.53 -8.14 -14.91
N ALA A 182 -4.32 -9.19 -15.22
CA ALA A 182 -5.63 -9.03 -15.84
C ALA A 182 -6.60 -8.22 -14.96
N LEU A 183 -6.63 -8.49 -13.65
CA LEU A 183 -7.45 -7.75 -12.70
C LEU A 183 -6.99 -6.30 -12.56
N SER A 184 -5.68 -6.07 -12.43
CA SER A 184 -5.10 -4.73 -12.35
C SER A 184 -5.45 -3.87 -13.57
N ALA A 185 -5.31 -4.44 -14.77
CA ALA A 185 -5.68 -3.78 -16.02
C ALA A 185 -7.18 -3.48 -16.09
N PHE A 186 -8.03 -4.44 -15.72
CA PHE A 186 -9.48 -4.26 -15.70
C PHE A 186 -9.93 -3.16 -14.74
N ILE A 187 -9.35 -3.09 -13.55
CA ILE A 187 -9.61 -2.02 -12.58
C ILE A 187 -9.19 -0.67 -13.15
N TRP A 188 -7.98 -0.58 -13.73
CA TRP A 188 -7.48 0.65 -14.31
C TRP A 188 -8.38 1.16 -15.45
N GLN A 189 -8.73 0.28 -16.40
CA GLN A 189 -9.66 0.58 -17.49
C GLN A 189 -11.04 1.01 -16.98
N SER A 190 -11.55 0.37 -15.94
CA SER A 190 -12.85 0.71 -15.35
C SER A 190 -12.84 2.07 -14.66
N ILE A 191 -11.74 2.41 -13.97
CA ILE A 191 -11.54 3.74 -13.39
C ILE A 191 -11.45 4.79 -14.49
N MET A 192 -10.67 4.56 -15.55
CA MET A 192 -10.55 5.49 -16.68
C MET A 192 -11.90 5.73 -17.35
N ARG A 193 -12.63 4.65 -17.67
CA ARG A 193 -13.98 4.73 -18.26
C ARG A 193 -14.94 5.54 -17.39
N ALA A 194 -14.94 5.32 -16.08
CA ALA A 194 -15.78 6.08 -15.15
C ALA A 194 -15.39 7.56 -15.06
N ARG A 195 -14.13 7.91 -15.32
CA ARG A 195 -13.61 9.28 -15.26
C ARG A 195 -13.66 10.01 -16.61
N LEU A 196 -13.91 9.31 -17.72
CA LEU A 196 -13.79 9.85 -19.07
C LEU A 196 -14.58 11.14 -19.30
N HIS A 197 -15.79 11.25 -18.74
CA HIS A 197 -16.64 12.43 -18.87
C HIS A 197 -16.08 13.71 -18.21
N ARG A 198 -15.01 13.60 -17.42
CA ARG A 198 -14.42 14.69 -16.63
C ARG A 198 -12.89 14.77 -16.74
N LEU A 199 -12.29 14.06 -17.70
CA LEU A 199 -10.86 14.13 -18.00
C LEU A 199 -10.68 14.65 -19.42
N ASP A 200 -9.62 15.43 -19.64
CA ASP A 200 -9.21 15.82 -20.99
C ASP A 200 -8.70 14.57 -21.72
N PRO A 201 -9.11 14.29 -22.97
CA PRO A 201 -8.54 13.21 -23.77
C PRO A 201 -7.02 13.28 -23.94
N LYS A 202 -6.39 14.44 -23.72
CA LYS A 202 -4.93 14.60 -23.77
C LYS A 202 -4.25 14.40 -22.41
N GLU A 203 -5.02 14.14 -21.36
CA GLU A 203 -4.49 13.96 -20.02
C GLU A 203 -3.72 12.64 -19.90
N GLU A 204 -2.55 12.68 -19.29
CA GLU A 204 -1.80 11.48 -18.92
C GLU A 204 -2.41 10.83 -17.67
N VAL A 205 -2.75 9.55 -17.78
CA VAL A 205 -3.11 8.72 -16.64
C VAL A 205 -1.99 7.73 -16.35
N THR A 206 -1.57 7.67 -15.08
CA THR A 206 -0.49 6.77 -14.66
C THR A 206 -0.99 5.72 -13.68
N PHE A 207 -0.69 4.46 -13.96
CA PHE A 207 -0.89 3.32 -13.07
C PHE A 207 0.41 2.97 -12.37
N ALA A 208 0.43 3.15 -11.05
CA ALA A 208 1.55 2.76 -10.19
C ALA A 208 1.19 1.46 -9.47
N ARG A 209 1.97 0.39 -9.69
CA ARG A 209 1.76 -0.93 -9.09
C ARG A 209 2.93 -1.31 -8.21
N ALA A 210 2.64 -1.56 -6.94
CA ALA A 210 3.62 -2.11 -6.00
C ALA A 210 4.09 -3.50 -6.45
N VAL A 211 5.39 -3.74 -6.36
CA VAL A 211 6.01 -5.02 -6.68
C VAL A 211 6.94 -5.45 -5.55
N ASP A 212 7.00 -6.77 -5.35
CA ASP A 212 7.98 -7.44 -4.49
C ASP A 212 9.27 -7.67 -5.29
N PRO A 213 10.36 -6.92 -5.02
CA PRO A 213 11.65 -7.08 -5.68
C PRO A 213 12.48 -8.23 -5.08
N GLN A 214 12.10 -8.83 -3.95
CA GLN A 214 12.91 -9.83 -3.24
C GLN A 214 13.40 -10.96 -4.16
N PRO A 215 12.56 -11.56 -5.04
CA PRO A 215 13.01 -12.64 -5.93
C PRO A 215 14.08 -12.22 -6.94
N PHE A 216 14.15 -10.94 -7.29
CA PHE A 216 15.10 -10.40 -8.27
C PHE A 216 16.42 -9.97 -7.62
N LEU A 217 16.43 -9.76 -6.30
CA LEU A 217 17.58 -9.33 -5.53
C LEU A 217 18.23 -10.48 -4.73
N GLY A 218 17.76 -11.72 -4.90
CA GLY A 218 18.23 -12.87 -4.12
C GLY A 218 17.89 -12.77 -2.62
N ILE A 219 16.91 -11.93 -2.25
CA ILE A 219 16.50 -11.75 -0.86
C ILE A 219 15.53 -12.88 -0.49
N PRO A 220 15.70 -13.55 0.65
CA PRO A 220 14.81 -14.62 1.07
C PRO A 220 13.36 -14.14 1.23
N LYS A 221 12.38 -14.94 0.78
CA LYS A 221 10.94 -14.65 0.98
C LYS A 221 10.52 -14.59 2.46
N THR A 222 11.39 -15.04 3.36
CA THR A 222 11.24 -14.97 4.82
C THR A 222 11.76 -13.65 5.40
N TYR A 223 12.29 -12.75 4.58
CA TYR A 223 12.76 -11.44 5.02
C TYR A 223 11.61 -10.63 5.63
N LEU A 224 11.87 -10.03 6.80
CA LEU A 224 10.86 -9.35 7.61
C LEU A 224 10.77 -7.84 7.34
N GLY A 225 11.75 -7.29 6.64
CA GLY A 225 11.89 -5.86 6.42
C GLY A 225 11.01 -5.33 5.29
N VAL A 226 11.32 -4.11 4.85
CA VAL A 226 10.70 -3.48 3.68
C VAL A 226 11.61 -3.65 2.47
N VAL A 227 11.11 -4.34 1.45
CA VAL A 227 11.71 -4.46 0.12
C VAL A 227 10.57 -4.36 -0.86
N GLN A 228 10.26 -3.13 -1.25
CA GLN A 228 9.13 -2.84 -2.13
C GLN A 228 9.57 -1.80 -3.15
N ASN A 229 9.12 -1.96 -4.38
CA ASN A 229 9.26 -0.95 -5.42
C ASN A 229 7.94 -0.78 -6.16
N MET A 230 7.92 0.10 -7.16
CA MET A 230 6.75 0.41 -7.97
C MET A 230 7.09 0.26 -9.45
N THR A 231 6.17 -0.31 -10.23
CA THR A 231 6.17 -0.17 -11.69
C THR A 231 5.19 0.92 -12.09
N TYR A 232 5.53 1.69 -13.13
CA TYR A 232 4.73 2.82 -13.58
C TYR A 232 4.37 2.65 -15.05
N HIS A 233 3.08 2.75 -15.38
CA HIS A 233 2.56 2.65 -16.74
C HIS A 233 1.73 3.89 -17.03
N THR A 234 2.16 4.69 -18.01
CA THR A 234 1.48 5.93 -18.39
C THR A 234 0.79 5.74 -19.73
N TYR A 235 -0.45 6.21 -19.81
CA TYR A 235 -1.28 6.19 -21.00
C TYR A 235 -1.91 7.57 -21.21
N VAL A 236 -1.99 8.02 -22.46
CA VAL A 236 -2.73 9.24 -22.85
C VAL A 236 -4.13 8.80 -23.29
N LEU A 237 -5.17 9.42 -22.74
CA LEU A 237 -6.57 9.02 -22.87
C LEU A 237 -7.13 8.94 -24.31
#